data_AF-A0A0K8WLJ2-F1
#
_entry.id   AF-A0A0K8WLJ2-F1
#
_cell.length_a   1.000
_cell.length_b   1.000
_cell.length_c   1.000
_cell.angle_alpha   90.00
_cell.angle_beta   90.00
_cell.angle_gamma   90.00
#
_symmetry.space_group_name_H-M   'P 1'
#
loop_
_entity.id
_entity.type
_entity.pdbx_description
1 polymer ?
#
loop_
_entity_poly.entity_id
_entity_poly.type
_entity_poly.pdbx_seq_one_letter_code
_entity_poly.pdbx_strand_id
1 'polypeptide(L)'
;MMQFSWMMLRIYGKGNFSQEVELMRMDYVKRTERALKLLREVMRRADRILWRCDPGKFEQGKNYDEVTRLLQGYIENEVDLNKEETCREDCAFYQSTRSEGCFKDLYCARQPRCSGKLYHCTYVDADMWVCPASRNSTRRYEYLEYENGRVLGQRTPCVRGTTKVESWWRYLFWHCSYCFCLCDEISIKSDRYFNLRETVADVDNNRVVTGLRITKQNRIFHLQIQEGELLPRGNINRSSLTWKPVENYQIFDRDVRNGRDYHTLSYESRSMDLDDIYTDDNSFIVVGVRWRVVGAHLNLEAKLAEFDFKMGKLISPETNSFWKSNDNTDVSGERRQKN
;
A
#
# COMPACT_ATOMS: atom_id res chain seq x y z
N MET A 1 32.89 -32.04 25.17
CA MET A 1 33.69 -33.27 24.98
C MET A 1 34.85 -33.36 25.97
N MET A 2 35.83 -32.45 25.98
CA MET A 2 37.01 -32.51 26.89
C MET A 2 36.69 -32.52 28.41
N GLN A 3 35.70 -31.74 28.87
CA GLN A 3 35.31 -31.74 30.30
C GLN A 3 34.81 -33.11 30.77
N PHE A 4 34.07 -33.82 29.93
CA PHE A 4 33.58 -35.17 30.21
C PHE A 4 34.73 -36.18 30.28
N SER A 5 35.74 -36.03 29.42
CA SER A 5 36.96 -36.85 29.45
C SER A 5 37.74 -36.68 30.75
N TRP A 6 37.94 -35.45 31.23
CA TRP A 6 38.60 -35.19 32.52
C TRP A 6 37.79 -35.72 33.72
N MET A 7 36.47 -35.60 33.65
CA MET A 7 35.58 -36.13 34.68
C MET A 7 35.63 -37.66 34.74
N MET A 8 35.67 -38.34 33.58
CA MET A 8 35.85 -39.80 33.50
C MET A 8 37.23 -40.23 34.02
N LEU A 9 38.31 -39.55 33.62
CA LEU A 9 39.66 -39.88 34.11
C LEU A 9 39.76 -39.75 35.64
N ARG A 10 39.03 -38.81 36.24
CA ARG A 10 38.91 -38.68 37.70
C ARG A 10 38.13 -39.85 38.32
N ILE A 11 37.02 -40.27 37.73
CA ILE A 11 36.22 -41.43 38.18
C ILE A 11 37.05 -42.72 38.14
N TYR A 12 37.87 -42.90 37.10
CA TYR A 12 38.76 -44.06 36.96
C TYR A 12 40.06 -43.95 37.79
N GLY A 13 40.19 -42.96 38.68
CA GLY A 13 41.35 -42.82 39.57
C GLY A 13 42.66 -42.45 38.87
N LYS A 14 42.62 -41.97 37.62
CA LYS A 14 43.81 -41.65 36.81
C LYS A 14 44.36 -40.22 37.03
N GLY A 15 43.95 -39.54 38.11
CA GLY A 15 44.43 -38.19 38.46
C GLY A 15 43.33 -37.28 39.01
N ASN A 16 43.73 -36.17 39.65
CA ASN A 16 42.81 -35.23 40.32
C ASN A 16 42.53 -33.99 39.47
N PHE A 17 42.06 -34.16 38.23
CA PHE A 17 41.87 -33.14 37.16
C PHE A 17 40.90 -31.97 37.47
N SER A 18 40.77 -31.58 38.73
CA SER A 18 39.90 -30.55 39.25
C SER A 18 40.29 -29.16 38.73
N GLN A 19 41.58 -28.86 38.58
CA GLN A 19 42.05 -27.56 38.10
C GLN A 19 41.78 -27.41 36.59
N GLU A 20 41.98 -28.46 35.79
CA GLU A 20 41.71 -28.49 34.36
C GLU A 20 40.21 -28.37 34.08
N VAL A 21 39.38 -29.03 34.88
CA VAL A 21 37.91 -28.90 34.80
C VAL A 21 37.47 -27.47 35.11
N GLU A 22 38.03 -26.83 36.14
CA GLU A 22 37.68 -25.46 36.50
C GLU A 22 38.14 -24.45 35.43
N LEU A 23 39.39 -24.57 34.95
CA LEU A 23 39.91 -23.75 33.86
C LEU A 23 39.06 -23.89 32.59
N MET A 24 38.65 -25.11 32.24
CA MET A 24 37.75 -25.35 31.09
C MET A 24 36.37 -24.73 31.30
N ARG A 25 35.84 -24.72 32.53
CA ARG A 25 34.57 -24.09 32.85
C ARG A 25 34.67 -22.57 32.72
N MET A 26 35.72 -21.96 33.26
CA MET A 26 36.00 -20.53 33.11
C MET A 26 36.17 -20.13 31.64
N ASP A 27 36.91 -20.92 30.87
CA ASP A 27 37.11 -20.69 29.44
C ASP A 27 35.81 -20.84 28.64
N TYR A 28 34.98 -21.81 28.99
CA TYR A 28 33.65 -21.96 28.38
C TYR A 28 32.80 -20.73 28.63
N VAL A 29 32.70 -20.26 29.89
CA VAL A 29 31.96 -19.04 30.24
C VAL A 29 32.48 -17.84 29.46
N LYS A 30 33.81 -17.62 29.45
CA LYS A 30 34.43 -16.52 28.69
C LYS A 30 34.16 -16.60 27.19
N ARG A 31 34.21 -17.80 26.59
CA ARG A 31 33.91 -18.00 25.17
C ARG A 31 32.44 -17.71 24.86
N THR A 32 31.53 -18.18 25.71
CA THR A 32 30.10 -17.92 25.57
C THR A 32 29.80 -16.42 25.70
N GLU A 33 30.39 -15.72 26.67
CA GLU A 33 30.25 -14.26 26.80
C GLU A 33 30.78 -13.51 25.58
N ARG A 34 31.95 -13.89 25.06
CA ARG A 34 32.51 -13.30 23.83
C ARG A 34 31.61 -13.56 22.62
N ALA A 35 31.12 -14.78 22.47
CA ALA A 35 30.21 -15.15 21.39
C ALA A 35 28.89 -14.37 21.49
N LEU A 36 28.34 -14.19 22.69
CA LEU A 36 27.14 -13.38 22.93
C LEU A 36 27.37 -11.90 22.61
N LYS A 37 28.52 -11.35 22.99
CA LYS A 37 28.88 -9.96 22.66
C LYS A 37 29.00 -9.76 21.15
N LEU A 38 29.70 -10.66 20.47
CA LEU A 38 29.83 -10.64 19.01
C LEU A 38 28.46 -10.78 18.33
N LEU A 39 27.62 -11.70 18.81
CA LEU A 39 26.27 -11.88 18.30
C LEU A 39 25.44 -10.60 18.46
N ARG A 40 25.50 -9.92 19.61
CA ARG A 40 24.82 -8.62 19.81
C ARG A 40 25.32 -7.56 18.84
N GLU A 41 26.63 -7.46 18.62
CA GLU A 41 27.20 -6.52 17.65
C GLU A 41 26.77 -6.83 16.22
N VAL A 42 26.76 -8.12 15.84
CA VAL A 42 26.29 -8.57 14.52
C VAL A 42 24.80 -8.31 14.38
N MET A 43 23.96 -8.66 15.35
CA MET A 43 22.51 -8.39 15.31
C MET A 43 22.20 -6.90 15.23
N ARG A 44 23.02 -6.02 15.84
CA ARG A 44 22.87 -4.57 15.72
C ARG A 44 23.21 -4.06 14.31
N ARG A 45 24.11 -4.73 13.60
CA ARG A 45 24.52 -4.39 12.22
C ARG A 45 23.77 -5.17 11.15
N ALA A 46 23.10 -6.25 11.53
CA ALA A 46 22.33 -7.09 10.64
C ALA A 46 21.18 -6.25 10.10
N ASP A 47 21.04 -6.30 8.80
CA ASP A 47 20.02 -5.55 8.12
C ASP A 47 18.63 -6.02 8.58
N ARG A 48 17.80 -5.06 8.99
CA ARG A 48 16.41 -5.31 9.41
C ARG A 48 15.44 -5.14 8.23
N ILE A 49 15.94 -4.93 7.02
CA ILE A 49 15.14 -4.76 5.81
C ILE A 49 14.22 -5.96 5.59
N LEU A 50 12.97 -5.64 5.28
CA LEU A 50 11.96 -6.59 4.82
C LEU A 50 12.50 -7.35 3.60
N TRP A 51 12.53 -8.68 3.68
CA TRP A 51 12.94 -9.48 2.52
C TRP A 51 11.93 -9.29 1.38
N ARG A 52 12.38 -8.66 0.29
CA ARG A 52 11.54 -8.40 -0.89
C ARG A 52 11.36 -9.69 -1.69
N CYS A 53 10.21 -10.34 -1.52
CA CYS A 53 9.81 -11.56 -2.24
C CYS A 53 9.09 -11.24 -3.56
N ASP A 54 9.63 -10.33 -4.37
CA ASP A 54 8.95 -9.96 -5.62
C ASP A 54 8.92 -11.15 -6.60
N PRO A 55 7.78 -11.42 -7.23
CA PRO A 55 7.67 -12.51 -8.20
C PRO A 55 8.38 -12.14 -9.51
N GLY A 56 8.95 -13.13 -10.20
CA GLY A 56 9.53 -12.91 -11.54
C GLY A 56 8.51 -12.52 -12.61
N LYS A 57 7.21 -12.77 -12.38
CA LYS A 57 6.11 -12.40 -13.27
C LYS A 57 4.91 -11.94 -12.46
N PHE A 58 4.34 -10.80 -12.84
CA PHE A 58 3.15 -10.25 -12.22
C PHE A 58 1.87 -10.82 -12.86
N GLU A 59 0.98 -11.38 -12.04
CA GLU A 59 -0.33 -11.94 -12.37
C GLU A 59 -1.41 -11.32 -11.47
N GLN A 60 -2.39 -10.66 -12.09
CA GLN A 60 -3.42 -9.90 -11.39
C GLN A 60 -4.26 -10.82 -10.50
N GLY A 61 -4.56 -10.38 -9.28
CA GLY A 61 -5.30 -11.15 -8.28
C GLY A 61 -4.52 -12.31 -7.66
N LYS A 62 -3.26 -12.52 -8.05
CA LYS A 62 -2.35 -13.49 -7.40
C LYS A 62 -1.21 -12.80 -6.66
N ASN A 63 -0.52 -11.88 -7.34
CA ASN A 63 0.66 -11.22 -6.77
C ASN A 63 0.71 -9.71 -7.03
N TYR A 64 -0.24 -9.16 -7.77
CA TYR A 64 -0.53 -7.74 -7.79
C TYR A 64 -2.02 -7.50 -7.95
N ASP A 65 -2.45 -6.31 -7.55
CA ASP A 65 -3.78 -5.78 -7.81
C ASP A 65 -3.66 -4.31 -8.22
N GLU A 66 -4.72 -3.79 -8.83
CA GLU A 66 -4.75 -2.43 -9.35
C GLU A 66 -5.84 -1.61 -8.66
N VAL A 67 -5.48 -0.37 -8.29
CA VAL A 67 -6.48 0.67 -8.00
C VAL A 67 -7.11 1.07 -9.34
N THR A 68 -8.41 0.86 -9.48
CA THR A 68 -9.08 1.03 -10.78
C THR A 68 -9.87 2.33 -10.85
N ARG A 69 -9.78 3.01 -11.99
CA ARG A 69 -10.55 4.23 -12.33
C ARG A 69 -10.43 5.38 -11.32
N LEU A 70 -9.33 5.46 -10.59
CA LEU A 70 -8.96 6.64 -9.81
C LEU A 70 -8.31 7.67 -10.73
N LEU A 71 -8.88 8.87 -10.80
CA LEU A 71 -8.35 10.00 -11.59
C LEU A 71 -8.02 9.65 -13.04
N GLN A 72 -8.90 8.87 -13.67
CA GLN A 72 -8.67 8.43 -15.04
C GLN A 72 -8.94 9.58 -16.01
N GLY A 73 -8.09 9.72 -17.03
CA GLY A 73 -8.29 10.68 -18.12
C GLY A 73 -9.68 10.56 -18.73
N TYR A 74 -10.31 11.71 -18.97
CA TYR A 74 -11.67 11.85 -19.48
C TYR A 74 -11.72 13.04 -20.43
N ILE A 75 -12.25 12.81 -21.63
CA ILE A 75 -12.44 13.85 -22.63
C ILE A 75 -13.82 14.43 -22.46
N GLU A 76 -13.96 15.76 -22.42
CA GLU A 76 -15.26 16.43 -22.39
C GLU A 76 -15.16 17.74 -23.17
N ASN A 77 -16.22 18.15 -23.86
CA ASN A 77 -16.23 19.44 -24.54
C ASN A 77 -16.46 20.57 -23.52
N GLU A 78 -15.84 21.73 -23.74
CA GLU A 78 -16.02 22.91 -22.90
C GLU A 78 -17.49 23.26 -22.65
N VAL A 79 -18.33 23.12 -23.69
CA VAL A 79 -19.78 23.38 -23.62
C VAL A 79 -20.49 22.53 -22.56
N ASP A 80 -19.95 21.35 -22.26
CA ASP A 80 -20.53 20.38 -21.32
C ASP A 80 -19.93 20.50 -19.91
N LEU A 81 -18.96 21.41 -19.70
CA LEU A 81 -18.28 21.64 -18.41
C LEU A 81 -18.90 22.76 -17.57
N ASN A 82 -19.94 23.43 -18.08
CA ASN A 82 -20.68 24.50 -17.40
C ASN A 82 -22.18 24.36 -17.63
N LYS A 83 -22.98 24.99 -16.76
CA LYS A 83 -24.46 24.88 -16.79
C LYS A 83 -25.10 25.77 -17.85
N GLU A 84 -24.39 26.83 -18.23
CA GLU A 84 -24.83 27.79 -19.23
C GLU A 84 -24.71 27.24 -20.65
N GLU A 85 -24.08 26.07 -20.82
CA GLU A 85 -23.77 25.45 -22.09
C GLU A 85 -23.02 26.43 -23.00
N THR A 86 -21.95 27.05 -22.53
CA THR A 86 -21.17 28.04 -23.29
C THR A 86 -19.70 27.64 -23.46
N CYS A 87 -19.01 28.26 -24.42
CA CYS A 87 -17.58 28.06 -24.66
C CYS A 87 -16.84 29.41 -24.54
N ARG A 88 -17.04 30.07 -23.39
CA ARG A 88 -16.53 31.42 -23.13
C ARG A 88 -15.14 31.41 -22.50
N GLU A 89 -14.78 30.29 -21.89
CA GLU A 89 -13.55 30.12 -21.14
C GLU A 89 -12.60 29.26 -21.97
N ASP A 90 -11.55 28.74 -21.33
CA ASP A 90 -10.70 27.71 -21.92
C ASP A 90 -10.71 26.45 -21.06
N CYS A 91 -10.09 25.37 -21.55
CA CYS A 91 -10.02 24.14 -20.78
C CYS A 91 -9.29 24.31 -19.42
N ALA A 92 -8.33 25.23 -19.33
CA ALA A 92 -7.54 25.44 -18.11
C ALA A 92 -8.31 26.20 -17.02
N PHE A 93 -9.37 26.92 -17.37
CA PHE A 93 -10.30 27.51 -16.41
C PHE A 93 -10.93 26.44 -15.50
N TYR A 94 -11.23 25.26 -16.05
CA TYR A 94 -11.93 24.18 -15.35
C TYR A 94 -10.99 23.33 -14.47
N GLN A 95 -10.46 23.93 -13.41
CA GLN A 95 -9.61 23.24 -12.43
C GLN A 95 -10.37 22.24 -11.55
N SER A 96 -11.62 22.55 -11.23
CA SER A 96 -12.56 21.63 -10.57
C SER A 96 -13.97 21.90 -11.08
N THR A 97 -14.55 20.95 -11.80
CA THR A 97 -15.89 21.05 -12.36
C THR A 97 -16.60 19.69 -12.36
N ARG A 98 -17.74 19.58 -13.03
CA ARG A 98 -18.44 18.33 -13.34
C ARG A 98 -18.82 18.37 -14.82
N SER A 99 -19.06 17.18 -15.37
CA SER A 99 -19.84 17.08 -16.60
C SER A 99 -21.26 17.53 -16.26
N GLU A 100 -21.75 18.64 -16.82
CA GLU A 100 -23.06 19.22 -16.51
C GLU A 100 -24.12 18.77 -17.52
N GLY A 101 -23.75 18.66 -18.80
CA GLY A 101 -24.66 18.36 -19.90
C GLY A 101 -24.12 17.37 -20.92
N CYS A 102 -24.85 17.25 -22.02
CA CYS A 102 -24.37 16.62 -23.24
C CYS A 102 -24.99 17.33 -24.44
N PHE A 103 -24.34 18.41 -24.88
CA PHE A 103 -24.84 19.30 -25.89
C PHE A 103 -25.02 18.56 -27.21
N LYS A 104 -26.28 18.54 -27.69
CA LYS A 104 -26.70 17.91 -28.97
C LYS A 104 -26.25 16.45 -29.14
N ASP A 105 -26.13 15.69 -28.04
CA ASP A 105 -25.71 14.28 -28.09
C ASP A 105 -24.42 14.07 -28.91
N LEU A 106 -23.45 14.99 -28.77
CA LEU A 106 -22.15 14.90 -29.43
C LEU A 106 -21.29 13.76 -28.84
N TYR A 107 -19.98 13.95 -28.69
CA TYR A 107 -19.10 12.89 -28.22
C TYR A 107 -19.45 12.39 -26.81
N CYS A 108 -19.96 13.26 -25.94
CA CYS A 108 -20.46 12.93 -24.60
C CYS A 108 -21.47 11.76 -24.60
N ALA A 109 -22.34 11.64 -25.62
CA ALA A 109 -23.32 10.55 -25.73
C ALA A 109 -22.69 9.22 -26.16
N ARG A 110 -21.48 9.25 -26.73
CA ARG A 110 -20.76 8.07 -27.26
C ARG A 110 -19.82 7.43 -26.24
N GLN A 111 -19.67 8.04 -25.06
CA GLN A 111 -18.84 7.55 -23.97
C GLN A 111 -19.61 7.48 -22.65
N PRO A 112 -19.19 6.64 -21.70
CA PRO A 112 -19.77 6.66 -20.35
C PRO A 112 -19.42 7.98 -19.66
N ARG A 113 -20.45 8.74 -19.26
CA ARG A 113 -20.31 10.00 -18.51
C ARG A 113 -19.46 9.81 -17.26
N CYS A 114 -18.63 10.79 -16.93
CA CYS A 114 -18.03 10.89 -15.61
C CYS A 114 -19.08 11.36 -14.60
N SER A 115 -19.53 10.49 -13.69
CA SER A 115 -20.55 10.85 -12.68
C SER A 115 -19.98 11.61 -11.48
N GLY A 116 -18.65 11.69 -11.38
CA GLY A 116 -17.94 12.37 -10.32
C GLY A 116 -17.53 13.80 -10.66
N LYS A 117 -16.48 14.29 -9.97
CA LYS A 117 -15.86 15.57 -10.29
C LYS A 117 -14.79 15.38 -11.37
N LEU A 118 -14.63 16.40 -12.20
CA LEU A 118 -13.55 16.57 -13.14
C LEU A 118 -12.52 17.54 -12.55
N TYR A 119 -11.26 17.18 -12.62
CA TYR A 119 -10.16 18.00 -12.10
C TYR A 119 -9.12 18.25 -13.18
N HIS A 120 -8.48 19.42 -13.08
CA HIS A 120 -7.32 19.82 -13.89
C HIS A 120 -7.55 19.57 -15.38
N CYS A 121 -8.65 20.13 -15.91
CA CYS A 121 -8.90 20.09 -17.33
C CYS A 121 -7.81 20.89 -18.07
N THR A 122 -7.39 20.36 -19.22
CA THR A 122 -6.33 20.95 -20.04
C THR A 122 -6.66 20.81 -21.51
N TYR A 123 -6.26 21.80 -22.29
CA TYR A 123 -6.30 21.72 -23.75
C TYR A 123 -5.04 21.00 -24.23
N VAL A 124 -5.20 20.09 -25.18
CA VAL A 124 -4.07 19.36 -25.80
C VAL A 124 -4.05 19.60 -27.30
N ASP A 125 -5.18 19.39 -27.97
CA ASP A 125 -5.37 19.67 -29.39
C ASP A 125 -6.88 19.80 -29.68
N ALA A 126 -7.23 20.46 -30.78
CA ALA A 126 -8.61 20.67 -31.21
C ALA A 126 -9.24 19.36 -31.70
N ASP A 127 -8.46 18.57 -32.42
CA ASP A 127 -8.92 17.35 -33.08
C ASP A 127 -8.20 16.12 -32.54
N MET A 128 -8.96 15.04 -32.36
CA MET A 128 -8.41 13.77 -31.89
C MET A 128 -9.21 12.56 -32.38
N TRP A 129 -8.54 11.42 -32.47
CA TRP A 129 -9.12 10.10 -32.64
C TRP A 129 -9.14 9.38 -31.30
N VAL A 130 -10.34 9.04 -30.84
CA VAL A 130 -10.55 8.34 -29.59
C VAL A 130 -10.80 6.87 -29.87
N CYS A 131 -9.99 6.00 -29.27
CA CYS A 131 -10.29 4.58 -29.21
C CYS A 131 -10.87 4.19 -27.84
N PRO A 132 -12.20 4.00 -27.74
CA PRO A 132 -12.82 3.60 -26.48
C PRO A 132 -12.42 2.17 -26.10
N ALA A 133 -12.16 1.98 -24.81
CA ALA A 133 -11.85 0.67 -24.28
C ALA A 133 -13.05 -0.28 -24.33
N SER A 134 -12.75 -1.59 -24.26
CA SER A 134 -13.79 -2.63 -24.17
C SER A 134 -14.78 -2.35 -23.03
N ARG A 135 -16.04 -2.73 -23.20
CA ARG A 135 -17.08 -2.53 -22.18
C ARG A 135 -16.76 -3.20 -20.84
N ASN A 136 -15.99 -4.29 -20.86
CA ASN A 136 -15.56 -5.01 -19.66
C ASN A 136 -14.23 -4.48 -19.09
N SER A 137 -13.59 -3.55 -19.79
CA SER A 137 -12.35 -2.94 -19.32
C SER A 137 -12.63 -1.97 -18.16
N THR A 138 -11.63 -1.87 -17.27
CA THR A 138 -11.50 -0.81 -16.27
C THR A 138 -10.97 0.48 -16.91
N ARG A 139 -10.44 0.42 -18.14
CA ARG A 139 -10.01 1.60 -18.91
C ARG A 139 -11.21 2.33 -19.53
N ARG A 140 -11.09 3.65 -19.71
CA ARG A 140 -12.01 4.44 -20.56
C ARG A 140 -11.62 4.36 -22.03
N TYR A 141 -10.32 4.46 -22.31
CA TYR A 141 -9.75 4.48 -23.66
C TYR A 141 -8.58 3.49 -23.74
N GLU A 142 -8.42 2.84 -24.89
CA GLU A 142 -7.18 2.11 -25.18
C GLU A 142 -6.08 3.09 -25.52
N TYR A 143 -6.38 4.03 -26.43
CA TYR A 143 -5.53 5.16 -26.77
C TYR A 143 -6.33 6.39 -27.21
N LEU A 144 -5.66 7.54 -27.16
CA LEU A 144 -6.07 8.81 -27.73
C LEU A 144 -4.97 9.28 -28.68
N GLU A 145 -5.33 9.72 -29.87
CA GLU A 145 -4.39 10.24 -30.86
C GLU A 145 -4.81 11.64 -31.25
N TYR A 146 -3.95 12.62 -31.02
CA TYR A 146 -4.17 14.02 -31.35
C TYR A 146 -3.62 14.33 -32.76
N GLU A 147 -4.18 15.35 -33.42
CA GLU A 147 -3.78 15.74 -34.77
C GLU A 147 -2.31 16.19 -34.87
N ASN A 148 -1.77 16.82 -33.82
CA ASN A 148 -0.34 17.13 -33.69
C ASN A 148 0.59 15.90 -33.60
N GLY A 149 0.05 14.68 -33.68
CA GLY A 149 0.80 13.42 -33.65
C GLY A 149 1.05 12.86 -32.24
N ARG A 150 0.67 13.58 -31.18
CA ARG A 150 0.76 13.08 -29.80
C ARG A 150 -0.21 11.92 -29.61
N VAL A 151 0.27 10.83 -29.01
CA VAL A 151 -0.55 9.66 -28.67
C VAL A 151 -0.46 9.40 -27.18
N LEU A 152 -1.61 9.21 -26.53
CA LEU A 152 -1.72 8.72 -25.15
C LEU A 152 -2.20 7.27 -25.19
N GLY A 153 -1.43 6.36 -24.59
CA GLY A 153 -1.69 4.92 -24.66
C GLY A 153 -0.95 4.26 -25.83
N GLN A 154 -1.34 3.04 -26.17
CA GLN A 154 -0.69 2.25 -27.22
C GLN A 154 -1.63 2.10 -28.41
N ARG A 155 -1.13 2.41 -29.62
CA ARG A 155 -1.88 2.19 -30.86
C ARG A 155 -2.08 0.70 -31.09
N THR A 156 -3.23 0.21 -30.68
CA THR A 156 -3.70 -1.16 -30.91
C THR A 156 -4.97 -1.12 -31.77
N PRO A 157 -5.32 -2.20 -32.46
CA PRO A 157 -6.58 -2.26 -33.20
C PRO A 157 -7.77 -1.92 -32.30
N CYS A 158 -8.52 -0.88 -32.68
CA CYS A 158 -9.63 -0.41 -31.86
C CYS A 158 -10.87 -1.28 -32.06
N VAL A 159 -11.09 -2.24 -31.16
CA VAL A 159 -12.19 -3.23 -31.26
C VAL A 159 -13.57 -2.58 -31.36
N ARG A 160 -13.76 -1.44 -30.69
CA ARG A 160 -15.04 -0.71 -30.68
C ARG A 160 -15.16 0.36 -31.76
N GLY A 161 -14.19 0.43 -32.66
CA GLY A 161 -14.07 1.49 -33.66
C GLY A 161 -13.50 2.77 -33.06
N THR A 162 -12.79 3.52 -33.89
CA THR A 162 -12.29 4.85 -33.53
C THR A 162 -13.36 5.91 -33.80
N THR A 163 -13.45 6.91 -32.94
CA THR A 163 -14.31 8.08 -33.14
C THR A 163 -13.43 9.30 -33.32
N LYS A 164 -13.56 10.00 -34.45
CA LYS A 164 -12.97 11.33 -34.61
C LYS A 164 -13.81 12.34 -33.83
N VAL A 165 -13.13 13.17 -33.07
CA VAL A 165 -13.70 14.20 -32.21
C VAL A 165 -13.05 15.52 -32.62
N GLU A 166 -13.86 16.48 -33.04
CA GLU A 166 -13.41 17.75 -33.62
C GLU A 166 -13.97 18.91 -32.80
N SER A 167 -13.10 19.87 -32.47
CA SER A 167 -13.52 21.13 -31.85
C SER A 167 -14.22 22.01 -32.88
N TRP A 168 -15.11 22.89 -32.44
CA TRP A 168 -15.99 23.60 -33.36
C TRP A 168 -16.27 25.04 -32.92
N TRP A 169 -16.62 25.88 -33.89
CA TRP A 169 -16.98 27.27 -33.64
C TRP A 169 -18.47 27.41 -33.37
N ARG A 170 -18.80 27.99 -32.22
CA ARG A 170 -20.15 28.44 -31.89
C ARG A 170 -20.27 29.92 -32.22
N TYR A 171 -21.14 30.23 -33.17
CA TYR A 171 -21.22 31.58 -33.75
C TYR A 171 -19.82 32.02 -34.27
N LEU A 172 -19.54 33.33 -34.36
CA LEU A 172 -18.26 33.82 -34.90
C LEU A 172 -17.11 33.91 -33.87
N PHE A 173 -17.38 33.82 -32.56
CA PHE A 173 -16.42 34.26 -31.54
C PHE A 173 -16.03 33.21 -30.50
N TRP A 174 -16.76 32.09 -30.40
CA TRP A 174 -16.51 31.10 -29.35
C TRP A 174 -16.06 29.78 -29.98
N HIS A 175 -14.89 29.31 -29.61
CA HIS A 175 -14.35 28.03 -30.06
C HIS A 175 -14.52 26.99 -28.95
N CYS A 176 -15.41 26.03 -29.18
CA CYS A 176 -15.72 24.96 -28.23
C CYS A 176 -14.70 23.84 -28.36
N SER A 177 -13.67 23.91 -27.51
CA SER A 177 -12.58 22.93 -27.50
C SER A 177 -12.94 21.67 -26.71
N TYR A 178 -12.38 20.53 -27.11
CA TYR A 178 -12.37 19.32 -26.27
C TYR A 178 -11.24 19.37 -25.26
N CYS A 179 -11.59 19.20 -23.99
CA CYS A 179 -10.69 19.24 -22.86
C CYS A 179 -10.35 17.83 -22.40
N PHE A 180 -9.09 17.62 -22.00
CA PHE A 180 -8.65 16.42 -21.28
C PHE A 180 -8.61 16.72 -19.79
N CYS A 181 -9.46 16.03 -19.02
CA CYS A 181 -9.63 16.19 -17.58
C CYS A 181 -9.33 14.90 -16.83
N LEU A 182 -9.11 14.98 -15.51
CA LEU A 182 -9.06 13.81 -14.64
C LEU A 182 -10.44 13.57 -14.02
N CYS A 183 -11.02 12.40 -14.30
CA CYS A 183 -12.31 12.01 -13.73
C CYS A 183 -12.14 11.28 -12.39
N ASP A 184 -12.70 11.86 -11.35
CA ASP A 184 -12.77 11.29 -10.01
C ASP A 184 -14.17 10.77 -9.72
N GLU A 185 -14.50 9.57 -10.22
CA GLU A 185 -15.82 8.96 -10.05
C GLU A 185 -15.82 7.69 -9.18
N ILE A 186 -16.80 7.62 -8.27
CA ILE A 186 -17.10 6.39 -7.56
C ILE A 186 -18.10 5.60 -8.40
N SER A 187 -17.69 4.43 -8.90
CA SER A 187 -18.54 3.55 -9.71
C SER A 187 -18.27 2.08 -9.40
N ILE A 188 -19.07 1.17 -9.96
CA ILE A 188 -18.85 -0.29 -9.83
C ILE A 188 -17.50 -0.76 -10.41
N LYS A 189 -16.89 0.04 -11.29
CA LYS A 189 -15.60 -0.26 -11.93
C LYS A 189 -14.41 0.42 -11.23
N SER A 190 -14.64 1.03 -10.07
CA SER A 190 -13.60 1.75 -9.34
C SER A 190 -13.33 1.11 -7.99
N ASP A 191 -12.23 0.38 -7.91
CA ASP A 191 -11.72 -0.26 -6.70
C ASP A 191 -10.63 0.65 -6.15
N ARG A 192 -10.96 1.35 -5.07
CA ARG A 192 -10.16 2.46 -4.54
C ARG A 192 -10.27 2.57 -3.02
N TYR A 193 -10.65 1.48 -2.37
CA TYR A 193 -10.99 1.45 -0.96
C TYR A 193 -9.87 0.75 -0.20
N PHE A 194 -9.42 1.30 0.92
CA PHE A 194 -8.37 0.73 1.76
C PHE A 194 -8.91 0.44 3.14
N ASN A 195 -8.76 -0.79 3.63
CA ASN A 195 -9.24 -1.18 4.95
C ASN A 195 -8.48 -0.46 6.06
N LEU A 196 -9.19 0.20 6.96
CA LEU A 196 -8.61 0.89 8.13
C LEU A 196 -8.65 0.02 9.40
N ARG A 197 -9.42 -1.07 9.40
CA ARG A 197 -9.48 -2.01 10.55
C ARG A 197 -8.12 -2.68 10.77
N GLU A 198 -7.79 -2.88 12.04
CA GLU A 198 -6.52 -3.49 12.42
C GLU A 198 -6.46 -4.98 12.10
N THR A 199 -5.26 -5.45 11.75
CA THR A 199 -4.98 -6.87 11.56
C THR A 199 -3.88 -7.27 12.54
N VAL A 200 -4.28 -7.94 13.62
CA VAL A 200 -3.40 -8.37 14.71
C VAL A 200 -3.29 -9.90 14.69
N ALA A 201 -2.10 -10.44 14.92
CA ALA A 201 -1.87 -11.87 15.08
C ALA A 201 -2.61 -12.40 16.32
N ASP A 202 -2.79 -13.71 16.40
CA ASP A 202 -3.33 -14.37 17.59
C ASP A 202 -2.31 -14.36 18.75
N VAL A 203 -2.22 -13.20 19.41
CA VAL A 203 -1.26 -12.93 20.49
C VAL A 203 -1.53 -13.76 21.75
N ASP A 204 -2.79 -14.11 22.00
CA ASP A 204 -3.19 -14.99 23.11
C ASP A 204 -2.56 -16.39 22.97
N ASN A 205 -2.41 -16.85 21.73
CA ASN A 205 -1.73 -18.11 21.41
C ASN A 205 -0.25 -17.92 21.05
N ASN A 206 0.38 -16.83 21.55
CA ASN A 206 1.80 -16.54 21.39
C ASN A 206 2.26 -16.49 19.93
N ARG A 207 1.39 -15.99 19.03
CA ARG A 207 1.71 -15.79 17.62
C ARG A 207 2.14 -14.36 17.32
N VAL A 208 3.05 -14.24 16.38
CA VAL A 208 3.62 -12.96 15.92
C VAL A 208 3.50 -12.83 14.40
N VAL A 209 3.65 -11.62 13.88
CA VAL A 209 3.64 -11.37 12.44
C VAL A 209 4.95 -11.88 11.82
N THR A 210 4.85 -12.72 10.79
CA THR A 210 5.99 -13.29 10.07
C THR A 210 6.04 -12.86 8.61
N GLY A 211 4.96 -12.28 8.09
CA GLY A 211 4.84 -11.82 6.72
C GLY A 211 3.70 -10.83 6.55
N LEU A 212 3.78 -10.01 5.51
CA LEU A 212 2.80 -9.00 5.18
C LEU A 212 2.58 -8.98 3.68
N ARG A 213 1.33 -8.85 3.24
CA ARG A 213 0.98 -8.57 1.84
C ARG A 213 -0.26 -7.69 1.77
N ILE A 214 -0.43 -7.00 0.66
CA ILE A 214 -1.68 -6.34 0.31
C ILE A 214 -2.52 -7.34 -0.51
N THR A 215 -3.79 -7.50 -0.15
CA THR A 215 -4.74 -8.33 -0.91
C THR A 215 -6.02 -7.53 -1.16
N LYS A 216 -6.64 -7.74 -2.33
CA LYS A 216 -7.94 -7.12 -2.64
C LYS A 216 -9.08 -8.12 -2.42
N GLN A 217 -10.00 -7.78 -1.53
CA GLN A 217 -11.24 -8.55 -1.31
C GLN A 217 -12.42 -7.59 -1.22
N ASN A 218 -13.56 -7.94 -1.83
CA ASN A 218 -14.75 -7.08 -1.88
C ASN A 218 -14.46 -5.65 -2.35
N ARG A 219 -13.49 -5.50 -3.27
CA ARG A 219 -13.01 -4.22 -3.83
C ARG A 219 -12.22 -3.34 -2.85
N ILE A 220 -11.92 -3.86 -1.66
CA ILE A 220 -11.15 -3.21 -0.62
C ILE A 220 -9.76 -3.83 -0.57
N PHE A 221 -8.73 -2.99 -0.48
CA PHE A 221 -7.35 -3.39 -0.24
C PHE A 221 -7.13 -3.58 1.25
N HIS A 222 -6.71 -4.77 1.65
CA HIS A 222 -6.43 -5.14 3.03
C HIS A 222 -4.94 -5.41 3.22
N LEU A 223 -4.42 -4.99 4.38
CA LEU A 223 -3.18 -5.55 4.89
C LEU A 223 -3.48 -6.95 5.44
N GLN A 224 -2.90 -7.97 4.82
CA GLN A 224 -3.01 -9.34 5.27
C GLN A 224 -1.69 -9.78 5.88
N ILE A 225 -1.74 -10.29 7.11
CA ILE A 225 -0.56 -10.80 7.80
C ILE A 225 -0.47 -12.32 7.69
N GLN A 226 0.76 -12.81 7.63
CA GLN A 226 1.08 -14.18 8.02
C GLN A 226 1.47 -14.17 9.49
N GLU A 227 0.98 -15.14 10.24
CA GLU A 227 1.31 -15.33 11.64
C GLU A 227 1.91 -16.71 11.88
N GLY A 228 2.70 -16.82 12.95
CA GLY A 228 3.27 -18.07 13.43
C GLY A 228 3.63 -17.99 14.91
N GLU A 229 3.65 -19.14 15.57
CA GLU A 229 4.02 -19.28 16.97
C GLU A 229 5.49 -18.90 17.19
N LEU A 230 5.72 -17.98 18.14
CA LEU A 230 7.03 -17.58 18.59
C LEU A 230 7.65 -18.66 19.48
N LEU A 231 8.91 -18.99 19.20
CA LEU A 231 9.70 -19.97 19.92
C LEU A 231 10.92 -19.30 20.58
N PRO A 232 11.58 -19.98 21.53
CA PRO A 232 12.79 -19.48 22.16
C PRO A 232 13.81 -18.93 21.17
N ARG A 233 14.41 -17.79 21.54
CA ARG A 233 15.44 -17.07 20.79
C ARG A 233 14.96 -16.50 19.45
N GLY A 234 13.68 -16.12 19.36
CA GLY A 234 13.11 -15.49 18.16
C GLY A 234 12.89 -16.44 17.00
N ASN A 235 12.95 -17.76 17.24
CA ASN A 235 12.59 -18.74 16.22
C ASN A 235 11.08 -18.72 15.98
N ILE A 236 10.67 -19.12 14.78
CA ILE A 236 9.25 -19.28 14.44
C ILE A 236 8.97 -20.75 14.17
N ASN A 237 7.90 -21.25 14.75
CA ASN A 237 7.42 -22.60 14.46
C ASN A 237 6.86 -22.67 13.03
N ARG A 238 7.66 -23.19 12.09
CA ARG A 238 7.31 -23.20 10.66
C ARG A 238 6.03 -23.96 10.33
N SER A 239 5.65 -24.97 11.11
CA SER A 239 4.41 -25.72 10.89
C SER A 239 3.16 -24.95 11.32
N SER A 240 3.32 -23.90 12.14
CA SER A 240 2.22 -23.04 12.59
C SER A 240 1.94 -21.86 11.65
N LEU A 241 2.76 -21.67 10.61
CA LEU A 241 2.67 -20.54 9.69
C LEU A 241 1.37 -20.55 8.91
N THR A 242 0.55 -19.51 9.10
CA THR A 242 -0.74 -19.38 8.42
C THR A 242 -1.00 -17.93 8.04
N TRP A 243 -1.53 -17.70 6.83
CA TRP A 243 -2.07 -16.40 6.46
C TRP A 243 -3.41 -16.18 7.14
N LYS A 244 -3.52 -15.14 7.95
CA LYS A 244 -4.78 -14.81 8.63
C LYS A 244 -5.79 -14.31 7.58
N PRO A 245 -7.03 -14.83 7.55
CA PRO A 245 -8.03 -14.32 6.61
C PRO A 245 -8.34 -12.85 6.90
N VAL A 246 -8.54 -12.06 5.85
CA VAL A 246 -8.99 -10.67 6.00
C VAL A 246 -10.48 -10.62 6.26
N GLU A 247 -10.95 -9.56 6.89
CA GLU A 247 -12.37 -9.38 7.16
C GLU A 247 -13.19 -9.31 5.87
N ASN A 248 -14.30 -10.05 5.84
CA ASN A 248 -15.14 -10.19 4.66
C ASN A 248 -16.36 -9.25 4.72
N TYR A 249 -16.11 -7.94 4.81
CA TYR A 249 -17.17 -6.92 4.74
C TYR A 249 -17.20 -6.23 3.37
N GLN A 250 -18.31 -5.58 3.06
CA GLN A 250 -18.50 -4.76 1.86
C GLN A 250 -18.67 -3.29 2.22
N ILE A 251 -18.30 -2.40 1.30
CA ILE A 251 -18.43 -0.94 1.48
C ILE A 251 -19.88 -0.44 1.65
N PHE A 252 -20.88 -1.27 1.34
CA PHE A 252 -22.31 -0.97 1.43
C PHE A 252 -23.00 -1.65 2.63
N ASP A 253 -22.25 -2.37 3.46
CA ASP A 253 -22.80 -3.00 4.66
C ASP A 253 -23.27 -1.93 5.66
N ARG A 254 -24.37 -2.21 6.37
CA ARG A 254 -25.09 -1.23 7.21
C ARG A 254 -24.21 -0.51 8.25
N ASP A 255 -23.25 -1.21 8.83
CA ASP A 255 -22.41 -0.71 9.93
C ASP A 255 -20.97 -0.37 9.49
N VAL A 256 -20.72 -0.30 8.19
CA VAL A 256 -19.41 0.01 7.61
C VAL A 256 -19.39 1.44 7.09
N ARG A 257 -18.40 2.23 7.50
CA ARG A 257 -18.32 3.66 7.15
C ARG A 257 -16.95 4.05 6.60
N ASN A 258 -16.96 4.91 5.59
CA ASN A 258 -15.76 5.58 5.09
C ASN A 258 -15.14 6.47 6.20
N GLY A 259 -13.81 6.46 6.31
CA GLY A 259 -13.03 7.14 7.35
C GLY A 259 -12.97 6.41 8.70
N ARG A 260 -13.77 5.34 8.90
CA ARG A 260 -13.74 4.49 10.10
C ARG A 260 -13.27 3.07 9.79
N ASP A 261 -13.95 2.41 8.86
CA ASP A 261 -13.72 1.01 8.53
C ASP A 261 -12.85 0.86 7.28
N TYR A 262 -13.05 1.75 6.31
CA TYR A 262 -12.24 1.87 5.11
C TYR A 262 -12.01 3.34 4.75
N HIS A 263 -10.99 3.61 3.94
CA HIS A 263 -10.71 4.89 3.32
C HIS A 263 -10.99 4.82 1.83
N THR A 264 -11.52 5.89 1.24
CA THR A 264 -11.77 5.99 -0.20
C THR A 264 -10.80 6.96 -0.84
N LEU A 265 -9.98 6.49 -1.79
CA LEU A 265 -9.08 7.38 -2.51
C LEU A 265 -9.85 8.37 -3.39
N SER A 266 -9.37 9.61 -3.44
CA SER A 266 -9.97 10.71 -4.21
C SER A 266 -8.89 11.66 -4.73
N TYR A 267 -9.29 12.67 -5.50
CA TYR A 267 -8.40 13.75 -5.90
C TYR A 267 -7.78 14.50 -4.70
N GLU A 268 -8.44 14.55 -3.56
CA GLU A 268 -7.93 15.31 -2.41
C GLU A 268 -7.21 14.42 -1.41
N SER A 269 -7.50 13.12 -1.39
CA SER A 269 -6.89 12.16 -0.48
C SER A 269 -6.56 10.86 -1.18
N ARG A 270 -5.31 10.75 -1.65
CA ARG A 270 -4.78 9.56 -2.35
C ARG A 270 -3.32 9.22 -2.03
N SER A 271 -2.67 9.99 -1.17
CA SER A 271 -1.28 9.78 -0.82
C SER A 271 -1.16 8.58 0.12
N MET A 272 -0.06 7.85 0.04
CA MET A 272 0.22 6.70 0.90
C MET A 272 1.68 6.75 1.32
N ASP A 273 1.89 6.72 2.63
CA ASP A 273 3.19 6.87 3.25
C ASP A 273 3.64 5.48 3.76
N LEU A 274 4.56 4.89 3.00
CA LEU A 274 5.21 3.62 3.31
C LEU A 274 6.57 3.91 3.92
N ASP A 275 6.62 4.05 5.23
CA ASP A 275 7.85 4.39 5.96
C ASP A 275 8.35 3.23 6.83
N ASP A 276 9.61 3.32 7.24
CA ASP A 276 10.27 2.34 8.11
C ASP A 276 9.77 2.49 9.56
N ILE A 277 9.04 1.49 10.03
CA ILE A 277 8.57 1.43 11.42
C ILE A 277 9.49 0.49 12.21
N TYR A 278 10.41 1.07 12.97
CA TYR A 278 11.31 0.32 13.85
C TYR A 278 11.31 0.89 15.26
N THR A 279 11.81 0.12 16.22
CA THR A 279 12.10 0.57 17.59
C THR A 279 13.55 0.22 17.93
N ASP A 280 14.20 1.10 18.69
CA ASP A 280 15.55 0.85 19.22
C ASP A 280 15.53 -0.18 20.36
N ASP A 281 14.34 -0.40 20.93
CA ASP A 281 14.12 -1.39 21.96
C ASP A 281 13.88 -2.79 21.37
N ASN A 282 14.85 -3.68 21.56
CA ASN A 282 14.82 -5.04 21.06
C ASN A 282 13.92 -5.99 21.88
N SER A 283 13.23 -5.47 22.92
CA SER A 283 12.23 -6.24 23.68
C SER A 283 10.85 -6.27 23.02
N PHE A 284 10.68 -5.61 21.87
CA PHE A 284 9.40 -5.56 21.15
C PHE A 284 9.44 -6.28 19.80
N ILE A 285 8.31 -6.88 19.44
CA ILE A 285 8.10 -7.57 18.16
C ILE A 285 6.79 -7.14 17.53
N VAL A 286 6.71 -7.18 16.20
CA VAL A 286 5.49 -6.82 15.46
C VAL A 286 4.44 -7.92 15.63
N VAL A 287 3.27 -7.51 16.11
CA VAL A 287 2.10 -8.39 16.29
C VAL A 287 0.89 -7.92 15.49
N GLY A 288 0.92 -6.75 14.87
CA GLY A 288 -0.19 -6.31 14.03
C GLY A 288 0.16 -5.13 13.14
N VAL A 289 -0.73 -4.85 12.20
CA VAL A 289 -0.61 -3.74 11.26
C VAL A 289 -1.98 -3.12 10.98
N ARG A 290 -1.99 -1.84 10.62
CA ARG A 290 -3.20 -1.16 10.10
C ARG A 290 -2.82 0.05 9.27
N TRP A 291 -3.80 0.55 8.52
CA TRP A 291 -3.73 1.89 7.94
C TRP A 291 -4.34 2.91 8.91
N ARG A 292 -3.72 4.07 9.05
CA ARG A 292 -4.30 5.24 9.69
C ARG A 292 -4.37 6.39 8.69
N VAL A 293 -5.47 7.13 8.69
CA VAL A 293 -5.58 8.34 7.87
C VAL A 293 -5.04 9.53 8.66
N VAL A 294 -4.01 10.19 8.14
CA VAL A 294 -3.44 11.43 8.70
C VAL A 294 -3.54 12.53 7.64
N GLY A 295 -4.47 13.47 7.84
CA GLY A 295 -4.78 14.47 6.80
C GLY A 295 -5.31 13.80 5.52
N ALA A 296 -4.56 13.92 4.44
CA ALA A 296 -4.87 13.34 3.13
C ALA A 296 -4.15 12.01 2.84
N HIS A 297 -3.36 11.51 3.79
CA HIS A 297 -2.42 10.40 3.61
C HIS A 297 -2.89 9.13 4.33
N LEU A 298 -2.62 7.97 3.73
CA LEU A 298 -2.68 6.67 4.38
C LEU A 298 -1.29 6.32 4.94
N ASN A 299 -1.17 6.28 6.26
CA ASN A 299 0.07 5.97 6.95
C ASN A 299 0.02 4.54 7.48
N LEU A 300 1.09 3.78 7.25
CA LEU A 300 1.23 2.45 7.82
C LEU A 300 1.49 2.57 9.33
N GLU A 301 0.77 1.78 10.14
CA GLU A 301 1.08 1.60 11.55
C GLU A 301 1.35 0.13 11.86
N ALA A 302 2.29 -0.11 12.77
CA ALA A 302 2.58 -1.44 13.31
C ALA A 302 2.26 -1.48 14.81
N LYS A 303 1.61 -2.55 15.25
CA LYS A 303 1.43 -2.87 16.67
C LYS A 303 2.64 -3.66 17.13
N LEU A 304 3.32 -3.14 18.15
CA LEU A 304 4.48 -3.74 18.77
C LEU A 304 4.06 -4.29 20.14
N ALA A 305 4.46 -5.53 20.46
CA ALA A 305 4.23 -6.15 21.76
C ALA A 305 5.55 -6.57 22.40
N GLU A 306 5.64 -6.46 23.71
CA GLU A 306 6.79 -6.88 24.48
C GLU A 306 6.92 -8.41 24.48
N PHE A 307 8.15 -8.93 24.41
CA PHE A 307 8.40 -10.37 24.45
C PHE A 307 9.71 -10.73 25.16
N ASP A 308 9.71 -11.88 25.84
CA ASP A 308 10.92 -12.49 26.36
C ASP A 308 11.64 -13.21 25.22
N PHE A 309 12.76 -12.66 24.76
CA PHE A 309 13.56 -13.27 23.70
C PHE A 309 14.09 -14.67 24.06
N LYS A 310 14.45 -14.92 25.32
CA LYS A 310 15.02 -16.20 25.75
C LYS A 310 13.95 -17.28 25.76
N MET A 311 12.76 -16.98 26.26
CA MET A 311 11.64 -17.92 26.33
C MET A 311 10.83 -17.99 25.03
N GLY A 312 10.87 -16.94 24.20
CA GLY A 312 10.02 -16.83 23.01
C GLY A 312 8.56 -16.62 23.38
N LYS A 313 8.28 -15.85 24.43
CA LYS A 313 6.93 -15.62 24.93
C LYS A 313 6.58 -14.14 24.93
N LEU A 314 5.41 -13.80 24.38
CA LEU A 314 4.82 -12.47 24.52
C LEU A 314 4.53 -12.19 26.01
N ILE A 315 4.82 -10.98 26.46
CA ILE A 315 4.62 -10.55 27.84
C ILE A 315 3.37 -9.69 27.87
N SER A 316 2.29 -10.19 28.47
CA SER A 316 1.01 -9.48 28.62
C SER A 316 0.62 -8.64 27.38
N PRO A 317 0.50 -9.26 26.18
CA PRO A 317 0.38 -8.52 24.92
C PRO A 317 -0.83 -7.57 24.86
N GLU A 318 -1.88 -7.85 25.62
CA GLU A 318 -3.07 -6.98 25.73
C GLU A 318 -2.79 -5.64 26.42
N THR A 319 -1.84 -5.60 27.36
CA THR A 319 -1.49 -4.37 28.10
C THR A 319 -0.14 -3.80 27.66
N ASN A 320 0.82 -4.65 27.32
CA ASN A 320 2.19 -4.28 26.96
C ASN A 320 2.36 -4.27 25.44
N SER A 321 1.41 -3.65 24.75
CA SER A 321 1.52 -3.37 23.33
C SER A 321 1.14 -1.93 23.01
N PHE A 322 1.72 -1.41 21.94
CA PHE A 322 1.43 -0.06 21.46
C PHE A 322 1.51 0.02 19.94
N TRP A 323 0.79 0.98 19.37
CA TRP A 323 0.86 1.30 17.95
C TRP A 323 1.96 2.31 17.70
N LYS A 324 2.79 2.05 16.69
CA LYS A 324 3.83 2.95 16.21
C LYS A 324 3.62 3.25 14.73
N SER A 325 3.81 4.50 14.37
CA SER A 325 3.74 5.01 13.00
C SER A 325 4.75 6.13 12.82
N ASN A 326 4.98 6.51 11.56
CA ASN A 326 5.68 7.75 11.25
C ASN A 326 4.67 8.80 10.80
N ASP A 327 4.65 9.93 11.50
CA ASP A 327 3.71 11.03 11.27
C ASP A 327 4.31 12.14 10.39
N ASN A 328 5.43 11.81 9.71
CA ASN A 328 6.03 12.67 8.72
C ASN A 328 5.06 12.84 7.54
N THR A 329 4.45 14.00 7.46
CA THR A 329 3.62 14.42 6.33
C THR A 329 4.23 15.66 5.69
N ASP A 330 3.78 16.04 4.51
CA ASP A 330 4.23 17.25 3.80
C ASP A 330 4.13 18.54 4.64
N VAL A 331 3.31 18.49 5.71
CA VAL A 331 3.05 19.59 6.66
C VAL A 331 3.87 19.49 7.95
N SER A 332 4.47 18.33 8.25
CA SER A 332 5.24 18.10 9.50
C SER A 332 6.67 18.65 9.42
N GLY A 333 7.02 19.37 8.36
CA GLY A 333 8.31 20.02 8.22
C GLY A 333 8.56 21.02 9.35
N GLU A 334 9.39 20.62 10.30
CA GLU A 334 10.20 21.57 11.05
C GLU A 334 10.81 22.57 10.06
N ARG A 335 10.71 23.86 10.40
CA ARG A 335 11.46 24.93 9.75
C ARG A 335 12.90 24.43 9.56
N ARG A 336 13.26 24.06 8.34
CA ARG A 336 14.66 24.01 7.92
C ARG A 336 15.20 25.40 8.21
N GLN A 337 15.89 25.56 9.35
CA GLN A 337 16.75 26.70 9.57
C GLN A 337 17.74 26.67 8.41
N LYS A 338 17.57 27.62 7.50
CA LYS A 338 18.59 27.94 6.50
C LYS A 338 19.84 28.31 7.29
N ASN A 339 20.88 27.48 7.18
CA ASN A 339 22.25 27.95 7.29
C ASN A 339 22.70 28.40 5.91
#